data_AF-A0A078FX02-F1
#
_entry.id   AF-A0A078FX02-F1
#
_cell.length_a   1.000
_cell.length_b   1.000
_cell.length_c   1.000
_cell.angle_alpha   90.00
_cell.angle_beta   90.00
_cell.angle_gamma   90.00
#
_symmetry.space_group_name_H-M   'P 1'
#
loop_
_entity.id
_entity.type
_entity.pdbx_description
1 polymer ?
#
loop_
_entity_poly.entity_id
_entity_poly.type
_entity_poly.pdbx_seq_one_letter_code
_entity_poly.pdbx_strand_id
1 'polypeptide(L)'
;MKKINAAGWADADAGATWYGEPEGAGSTGGACEYGVAVANPPLYAMVSAGGPSLFNNGKGCGTCYEIMCTGNPACSGSPITVTITDECPGGPCVSEPVHFDLSGKAMGALAKPGQAAQLRSAGPLSVSYRRAACLYQGTKIAFHVDAGSTPFYVAFVVEYENGEGDLASVEIQPASGGFMPMQEMRSAEWKLNSGSPLSGPFNVRLTSGESRKVVVAQAVIPADWKPDQIYRSIVNF
;
A
#
# COMPACT_ATOMS: atom_id res chain seq x y z
N MET A 1 -2.93 23.77 10.54
CA MET A 1 -1.52 23.56 10.12
C MET A 1 -1.02 22.37 10.91
N LYS A 2 -0.55 21.30 10.26
CA LYS A 2 0.04 20.14 10.96
C LYS A 2 1.29 20.62 11.69
N LYS A 3 1.37 20.40 13.00
CA LYS A 3 2.61 20.66 13.74
C LYS A 3 3.51 19.44 13.55
N ILE A 4 4.64 19.68 12.90
CA ILE A 4 5.70 18.69 12.76
C ILE A 4 6.78 19.05 13.76
N ASN A 5 7.17 18.10 14.60
CA ASN A 5 8.22 18.31 15.58
C ASN A 5 9.62 18.30 14.93
N ALA A 6 10.65 18.66 15.70
CA ALA A 6 12.03 18.73 15.20
C ALA A 6 12.58 17.39 14.65
N ALA A 7 11.95 16.27 15.00
CA ALA A 7 12.29 14.93 14.52
C ALA A 7 11.48 14.51 13.27
N GLY A 8 10.68 15.41 12.68
CA GLY A 8 9.92 15.15 11.46
C GLY A 8 8.65 14.31 11.68
N TRP A 9 8.22 14.12 12.92
CA TRP A 9 6.96 13.46 13.25
C TRP A 9 5.83 14.49 13.27
N ALA A 10 4.67 14.14 12.73
CA ALA A 10 3.46 14.81 13.19
C ALA A 10 3.34 14.54 14.70
N ASP A 11 2.90 15.55 15.47
CA ASP A 11 2.52 15.35 16.87
C ASP A 11 1.44 14.25 16.98
N ALA A 12 0.96 13.91 18.19
CA ALA A 12 0.01 12.83 18.42
C ALA A 12 -1.43 13.10 17.87
N ASP A 13 -1.50 13.61 16.64
CA ASP A 13 -2.66 14.13 15.91
C ASP A 13 -3.35 13.05 15.05
N ALA A 14 -2.88 11.81 15.09
CA ALA A 14 -3.55 10.67 14.47
C ALA A 14 -4.08 9.71 15.53
N GLY A 15 -5.29 9.20 15.33
CA GLY A 15 -5.75 8.05 16.08
C GLY A 15 -5.30 6.73 15.45
N ALA A 16 -5.27 5.71 16.28
CA ALA A 16 -5.10 4.34 15.84
C ALA A 16 -6.05 3.39 16.56
N THR A 17 -6.77 2.58 15.79
CA THR A 17 -7.45 1.36 16.24
C THR A 17 -6.80 0.15 15.61
N TRP A 18 -7.41 -1.03 15.81
CA TRP A 18 -6.99 -2.21 15.10
C TRP A 18 -8.17 -3.12 14.77
N TYR A 19 -7.97 -3.98 13.76
CA TYR A 19 -8.98 -4.91 13.27
C TYR A 19 -8.40 -6.29 12.92
N GLY A 20 -9.30 -7.25 12.75
CA GLY A 20 -8.98 -8.65 12.43
C GLY A 20 -8.43 -9.44 13.63
N GLU A 21 -7.66 -10.48 13.33
CA GLU A 21 -7.08 -11.35 14.36
C GLU A 21 -5.88 -10.71 15.07
N PRO A 22 -5.63 -11.00 16.36
CA PRO A 22 -4.56 -10.37 17.13
C PRO A 22 -3.17 -10.46 16.50
N GLU A 23 -2.83 -11.56 15.83
CA GLU A 23 -1.54 -11.73 15.13
C GLU A 23 -1.72 -11.76 13.60
N GLY A 24 -2.90 -11.36 13.11
CA GLY A 24 -3.26 -11.35 11.70
C GLY A 24 -2.99 -10.02 11.01
N ALA A 25 -3.30 -9.99 9.71
CA ALA A 25 -3.10 -8.85 8.80
C ALA A 25 -4.30 -7.89 8.71
N GLY A 26 -5.27 -8.00 9.61
CA GLY A 26 -6.58 -7.37 9.40
C GLY A 26 -7.45 -8.24 8.50
N SER A 27 -7.81 -7.74 7.32
CA SER A 27 -8.56 -8.48 6.29
C SER A 27 -7.61 -9.15 5.29
N THR A 28 -8.11 -10.13 4.52
CA THR A 28 -7.41 -10.64 3.34
C THR A 28 -7.69 -9.71 2.16
N GLY A 29 -6.65 -9.27 1.45
CA GLY A 29 -6.74 -8.45 0.24
C GLY A 29 -6.96 -6.97 0.48
N GLY A 30 -7.92 -6.61 1.33
CA GLY A 30 -8.29 -5.22 1.60
C GLY A 30 -8.76 -4.45 0.35
N ALA A 31 -9.10 -3.19 0.55
CA ALA A 31 -9.51 -2.28 -0.52
C ALA A 31 -8.39 -1.92 -1.51
N CYS A 32 -7.15 -2.39 -1.34
CA CYS A 32 -6.05 -2.23 -2.31
C CYS A 32 -5.80 -3.49 -3.15
N GLU A 33 -6.59 -4.55 -2.96
CA GLU A 33 -6.55 -5.77 -3.76
C GLU A 33 -5.22 -6.54 -3.72
N TYR A 34 -4.41 -6.37 -2.67
CA TYR A 34 -3.11 -7.06 -2.50
C TYR A 34 -3.25 -8.56 -2.14
N GLY A 35 -4.47 -9.11 -2.23
CA GLY A 35 -4.80 -10.50 -1.94
C GLY A 35 -4.12 -11.08 -0.69
N VAL A 36 -3.44 -12.20 -0.86
CA VAL A 36 -2.71 -12.89 0.23
C VAL A 36 -1.42 -12.18 0.64
N ALA A 37 -0.92 -11.21 -0.13
CA ALA A 37 0.33 -10.53 0.17
C ALA A 37 0.27 -9.75 1.48
N VAL A 38 -0.91 -9.26 1.88
CA VAL A 38 -1.10 -8.52 3.14
C VAL A 38 -0.59 -9.30 4.36
N ALA A 39 -0.74 -10.63 4.36
CA ALA A 39 -0.29 -11.50 5.44
C ALA A 39 1.11 -12.11 5.22
N ASN A 40 1.61 -12.07 3.99
CA ASN A 40 2.81 -12.80 3.55
C ASN A 40 3.99 -11.86 3.30
N PRO A 41 5.22 -12.38 3.09
CA PRO A 41 6.31 -11.56 2.61
C PRO A 41 5.90 -10.77 1.35
N PRO A 42 6.31 -9.48 1.23
CA PRO A 42 7.18 -8.74 2.13
C PRO A 42 6.44 -7.91 3.20
N LEU A 43 5.10 -7.94 3.25
CA LEU A 43 4.31 -7.11 4.16
C LEU A 43 4.23 -7.70 5.57
N TYR A 44 4.26 -9.02 5.70
CA TYR A 44 4.30 -9.74 6.98
C TYR A 44 3.23 -9.29 7.98
N ALA A 45 2.03 -8.92 7.53
CA ALA A 45 0.97 -8.34 8.36
C ALA A 45 1.38 -7.04 9.09
N MET A 46 2.38 -6.32 8.60
CA MET A 46 2.70 -4.95 9.04
C MET A 46 1.94 -3.95 8.16
N VAL A 47 0.62 -3.99 8.26
CA VAL A 47 -0.31 -3.25 7.39
C VAL A 47 -1.36 -2.49 8.19
N SER A 48 -2.01 -1.52 7.53
CA SER A 48 -3.12 -0.73 8.07
C SER A 48 -4.19 -0.49 7.02
N ALA A 49 -5.45 -0.49 7.45
CA ALA A 49 -6.50 0.25 6.75
C ALA A 49 -6.33 1.74 7.06
N GLY A 50 -6.52 2.59 6.05
CA GLY A 50 -6.42 4.04 6.21
C GLY A 50 -7.79 4.71 6.22
N GLY A 51 -7.97 5.72 7.07
CA GLY A 51 -9.06 6.68 6.88
C GLY A 51 -8.94 7.46 5.56
N PRO A 52 -9.92 8.30 5.19
CA PRO A 52 -9.97 8.95 3.87
C PRO A 52 -8.72 9.75 3.49
N SER A 53 -8.03 10.35 4.47
CA SER A 53 -6.81 11.13 4.23
C SER A 53 -5.58 10.26 3.94
N LEU A 54 -5.61 8.98 4.32
CA LEU A 54 -4.54 8.01 4.08
C LEU A 54 -4.86 7.15 2.86
N PHE A 55 -6.03 6.52 2.80
CA PHE A 55 -6.43 5.68 1.67
C PHE A 55 -6.62 6.49 0.38
N ASN A 56 -7.13 7.73 0.50
CA ASN A 56 -7.27 8.69 -0.60
C ASN A 56 -7.86 8.09 -1.89
N ASN A 57 -8.98 7.37 -1.75
CA ASN A 57 -9.67 6.70 -2.85
C ASN A 57 -8.75 5.77 -3.67
N GLY A 58 -7.86 5.03 -3.00
CA GLY A 58 -6.91 4.09 -3.60
C GLY A 58 -5.52 4.66 -3.86
N LYS A 59 -5.36 5.99 -3.91
CA LYS A 59 -4.05 6.65 -4.15
C LYS A 59 -3.03 6.42 -3.05
N GLY A 60 -3.51 6.12 -1.86
CA GLY A 60 -2.65 5.81 -0.72
C GLY A 60 -2.22 4.35 -0.64
N CYS A 61 -2.78 3.47 -1.46
CA CYS A 61 -2.37 2.07 -1.48
C CYS A 61 -0.87 1.97 -1.78
N GLY A 62 -0.18 1.13 -1.00
CA GLY A 62 1.26 0.93 -1.14
C GLY A 62 2.11 1.94 -0.38
N THR A 63 1.55 3.07 0.07
CA THR A 63 2.31 4.05 0.87
C THR A 63 2.68 3.52 2.25
N CYS A 64 3.85 3.91 2.73
CA CYS A 64 4.35 3.49 4.04
C CYS A 64 4.41 4.64 5.04
N TYR A 65 4.11 4.30 6.29
CA TYR A 65 4.17 5.23 7.41
C TYR A 65 4.95 4.61 8.57
N GLU A 66 5.78 5.43 9.19
CA GLU A 66 6.26 5.13 10.53
C GLU A 66 5.23 5.63 11.54
N ILE A 67 4.89 4.79 12.52
CA ILE A 67 3.89 5.04 13.55
C ILE A 67 4.50 4.74 14.91
N MET A 68 4.27 5.62 15.88
CA MET A 68 4.79 5.50 17.24
C MET A 68 3.72 5.90 18.24
N CYS A 69 3.62 5.16 19.36
CA CYS A 69 2.78 5.54 20.49
C CYS A 69 3.63 5.77 21.74
N THR A 70 3.19 6.71 22.58
CA THR A 70 3.86 7.06 23.86
C THR A 70 2.89 7.30 25.01
N GLY A 71 1.61 7.58 24.72
CA GLY A 71 0.60 7.94 25.73
C GLY A 71 0.04 6.80 26.56
N ASN A 72 0.34 5.53 26.23
CA ASN A 72 -0.09 4.36 26.99
C ASN A 72 1.12 3.67 27.66
N PRO A 73 1.04 3.22 28.93
CA PRO A 73 2.13 2.52 29.61
C PRO A 73 2.68 1.29 28.87
N ALA A 74 1.85 0.64 28.05
CA ALA A 74 2.24 -0.51 27.23
C ALA A 74 2.97 -0.13 25.94
N CYS A 75 2.97 1.13 25.54
CA CYS A 75 3.71 1.60 24.37
C CYS A 75 5.22 1.37 24.54
N SER A 76 5.86 0.86 23.49
CA SER A 76 7.31 0.71 23.43
C SER A 76 8.04 2.05 23.33
N GLY A 77 7.37 3.09 22.82
CA GLY A 77 8.00 4.35 22.44
C GLY A 77 8.92 4.24 21.22
N SER A 78 8.91 3.10 20.53
CA SER A 78 9.66 2.87 19.30
C SER A 78 8.71 2.83 18.10
N PRO A 79 9.13 3.36 16.94
CA PRO A 79 8.29 3.38 15.77
C PRO A 79 8.23 2.00 15.09
N ILE A 80 7.11 1.72 14.44
CA ILE A 80 6.95 0.62 13.48
C ILE A 80 6.66 1.19 12.10
N THR A 81 7.00 0.46 11.05
CA THR A 81 6.58 0.80 9.68
C THR A 81 5.38 -0.04 9.28
N VAL A 82 4.36 0.58 8.69
CA VAL A 82 3.20 -0.10 8.12
C VAL A 82 2.95 0.36 6.69
N THR A 83 2.39 -0.52 5.87
CA THR A 83 1.89 -0.21 4.52
C THR A 83 0.37 -0.04 4.54
N ILE A 84 -0.16 0.95 3.82
CA ILE A 84 -1.60 1.09 3.60
C ILE A 84 -2.06 0.08 2.56
N THR A 85 -2.96 -0.83 2.94
CA THR A 85 -3.46 -1.91 2.08
C THR A 85 -4.98 -2.03 2.06
N ASP A 86 -5.67 -1.20 2.82
CA ASP A 86 -7.12 -1.30 3.00
C ASP A 86 -7.74 0.06 3.34
N GLU A 87 -9.06 0.14 3.33
CA GLU A 87 -9.83 1.34 3.62
C GLU A 87 -10.61 1.16 4.92
N CYS A 88 -10.59 2.16 5.78
CA CYS A 88 -11.48 2.25 6.93
C CYS A 88 -12.50 3.38 6.71
N PRO A 89 -13.71 3.06 6.19
CA PRO A 89 -14.65 4.08 5.73
C PRO A 89 -15.61 4.60 6.82
N GLY A 90 -15.40 4.26 8.10
CA GLY A 90 -16.35 4.56 9.17
C GLY A 90 -15.72 4.74 10.55
N GLY A 91 -16.56 5.14 11.51
CA GLY A 91 -16.15 5.30 12.91
C GLY A 91 -15.05 6.36 13.08
N PRO A 92 -14.06 6.12 13.98
CA PRO A 92 -12.92 7.00 14.18
C PRO A 92 -12.21 7.42 12.89
N CYS A 93 -12.19 6.52 11.90
CA CYS A 93 -11.49 6.74 10.64
C CYS A 93 -11.99 7.91 9.80
N VAL A 94 -13.27 8.28 9.97
CA VAL A 94 -13.88 9.42 9.26
C VAL A 94 -14.13 10.63 10.18
N SER A 95 -14.12 10.43 11.51
CA SER A 95 -14.28 11.54 12.46
C SER A 95 -12.98 12.25 12.80
N GLU A 96 -11.84 11.58 12.65
CA GLU A 96 -10.53 12.15 12.91
C GLU A 96 -9.85 12.60 11.61
N PRO A 97 -9.01 13.65 11.63
CA PRO A 97 -8.31 14.12 10.44
C PRO A 97 -7.41 13.06 9.81
N VAL A 98 -6.82 12.20 10.64
CA VAL A 98 -5.93 11.11 10.26
C VAL A 98 -6.17 9.95 11.22
N HIS A 99 -6.38 8.76 10.68
CA HIS A 99 -6.62 7.58 11.50
C HIS A 99 -6.09 6.32 10.82
N PHE A 100 -5.37 5.51 11.58
CA PHE A 100 -4.86 4.21 11.16
C PHE A 100 -5.67 3.11 11.83
N ASP A 101 -6.37 2.28 11.07
CA ASP A 101 -6.94 1.05 11.62
C ASP A 101 -5.97 -0.10 11.34
N LEU A 102 -5.08 -0.34 12.30
CA LEU A 102 -3.93 -1.22 12.17
C LEU A 102 -4.37 -2.68 12.10
N SER A 103 -3.61 -3.51 11.41
CA SER A 103 -3.69 -4.96 11.64
C SER A 103 -3.38 -5.30 13.11
N GLY A 104 -3.95 -6.38 13.63
CA GLY A 104 -3.69 -6.82 15.00
C GLY A 104 -2.20 -7.01 15.28
N LYS A 105 -1.45 -7.55 14.31
CA LYS A 105 0.01 -7.71 14.42
C LYS A 105 0.72 -6.36 14.52
N ALA A 106 0.40 -5.40 13.66
CA ALA A 106 0.99 -4.06 13.70
C ALA A 106 0.67 -3.33 15.03
N MET A 107 -0.58 -3.39 15.51
CA MET A 107 -0.92 -2.82 16.82
C MET A 107 -0.11 -3.46 17.96
N GLY A 108 0.08 -4.77 17.94
CA GLY A 108 0.91 -5.46 18.92
C GLY A 108 2.38 -5.05 18.88
N ALA A 109 2.92 -4.75 17.69
CA ALA A 109 4.30 -4.33 17.50
C ALA A 109 4.61 -2.92 18.08
N LEU A 110 3.59 -2.09 18.32
CA LEU A 110 3.73 -0.83 19.05
C LEU A 110 3.96 -1.04 20.56
N ALA A 111 3.73 -2.24 21.09
CA ALA A 111 3.82 -2.53 22.51
C ALA A 111 5.24 -2.91 22.96
N LYS A 112 5.50 -2.73 24.25
CA LYS A 112 6.65 -3.34 24.94
C LYS A 112 6.58 -4.87 24.83
N PRO A 113 7.73 -5.58 24.87
CA PRO A 113 7.75 -7.04 24.89
C PRO A 113 6.78 -7.61 25.94
N GLY A 114 5.89 -8.50 25.51
CA GLY A 114 4.89 -9.13 26.37
C GLY A 114 3.62 -8.32 26.65
N GLN A 115 3.49 -7.08 26.15
CA GLN A 115 2.34 -6.21 26.41
C GLN A 115 1.42 -5.98 25.21
N ALA A 116 1.60 -6.75 24.12
CA ALA A 116 0.79 -6.63 22.91
C ALA A 116 -0.72 -6.78 23.18
N ALA A 117 -1.10 -7.80 23.96
CA ALA A 117 -2.51 -8.00 24.34
C ALA A 117 -3.06 -6.81 25.16
N GLN A 118 -2.27 -6.30 26.11
CA GLN A 118 -2.66 -5.15 26.93
C GLN A 118 -2.86 -3.90 26.06
N LEU A 119 -1.97 -3.65 25.10
CA LEU A 119 -2.09 -2.49 24.20
C LEU A 119 -3.31 -2.63 23.28
N ARG A 120 -3.57 -3.81 22.72
CA ARG A 120 -4.77 -4.09 21.91
C ARG A 120 -6.08 -3.90 22.68
N SER A 121 -6.09 -4.17 23.99
CA SER A 121 -7.26 -3.97 24.86
C SER A 121 -7.43 -2.53 25.36
N ALA A 122 -6.51 -1.62 25.04
CA ALA A 122 -6.55 -0.23 25.53
C ALA A 122 -7.63 0.63 24.85
N GLY A 123 -8.22 0.15 23.75
CA GLY A 123 -9.08 0.96 22.88
C GLY A 123 -8.26 1.86 21.94
N PRO A 124 -8.89 2.89 21.34
CA PRO A 124 -8.22 3.82 20.44
C PRO A 124 -7.00 4.49 21.10
N LEU A 125 -5.89 4.53 20.36
CA LEU A 125 -4.65 5.18 20.77
C LEU A 125 -4.47 6.50 20.04
N SER A 126 -3.84 7.46 20.69
CA SER A 126 -3.25 8.62 20.01
C SER A 126 -1.80 8.28 19.63
N VAL A 127 -1.46 8.44 18.36
CA VAL A 127 -0.16 8.07 17.79
C VAL A 127 0.47 9.23 17.04
N SER A 128 1.79 9.31 17.10
CA SER A 128 2.59 10.13 16.18
C SER A 128 2.85 9.33 14.92
N TYR A 129 2.87 10.00 13.78
CA TYR A 129 3.12 9.35 12.49
C TYR A 129 3.93 10.25 11.55
N ARG A 130 4.61 9.63 10.59
CA ARG A 130 5.21 10.31 9.44
C ARG A 130 5.27 9.38 8.24
N ARG A 131 5.26 9.96 7.03
CA ARG A 131 5.51 9.18 5.82
C ARG A 131 6.92 8.60 5.88
N ALA A 132 7.08 7.36 5.42
CA ALA A 132 8.34 6.65 5.42
C ALA A 132 8.59 5.99 4.07
N ALA A 133 9.86 5.74 3.77
CA ALA A 133 10.19 4.95 2.60
C ALA A 133 9.75 3.48 2.81
N CYS A 134 9.03 2.93 1.84
CA CYS A 134 8.75 1.51 1.75
C CYS A 134 10.03 0.74 1.42
N LEU A 135 10.32 -0.29 2.22
CA LEU A 135 11.52 -1.10 2.10
C LEU A 135 11.16 -2.58 2.06
N TYR A 136 10.97 -3.13 0.87
CA TYR A 136 10.54 -4.51 0.68
C TYR A 136 11.71 -5.51 0.52
N GLN A 137 12.88 -5.24 1.13
CA GLN A 137 14.04 -6.15 1.25
C GLN A 137 14.40 -6.93 -0.04
N GLY A 138 14.57 -6.23 -1.16
CA GLY A 138 14.97 -6.84 -2.42
C GLY A 138 13.80 -7.43 -3.25
N THR A 139 12.59 -7.39 -2.71
CA THR A 139 11.35 -7.64 -3.49
C THR A 139 11.28 -6.66 -4.65
N LYS A 140 10.91 -7.20 -5.81
CA LYS A 140 10.72 -6.44 -7.04
C LYS A 140 9.28 -6.02 -7.18
N ILE A 141 9.06 -4.88 -7.84
CA ILE A 141 7.73 -4.42 -8.22
C ILE A 141 7.02 -5.57 -8.95
N ALA A 142 5.81 -5.87 -8.49
CA ALA A 142 4.96 -6.90 -9.05
C ALA A 142 3.75 -6.27 -9.75
N PHE A 143 3.30 -6.94 -10.80
CA PHE A 143 2.11 -6.62 -11.57
C PHE A 143 1.19 -7.83 -11.48
N HIS A 144 0.14 -7.75 -10.67
CA HIS A 144 -0.89 -8.78 -10.63
C HIS A 144 -1.96 -8.45 -11.66
N VAL A 145 -1.97 -9.19 -12.76
CA VAL A 145 -2.94 -9.01 -13.84
C VAL A 145 -4.30 -9.50 -13.38
N ASP A 146 -5.32 -8.65 -13.51
CA ASP A 146 -6.69 -8.97 -13.15
C ASP A 146 -7.21 -10.18 -13.94
N ALA A 147 -8.05 -11.00 -13.29
CA ALA A 147 -8.62 -12.20 -13.87
C ALA A 147 -9.55 -11.92 -15.07
N GLY A 148 -10.12 -10.73 -15.14
CA GLY A 148 -10.95 -10.25 -16.26
C GLY A 148 -10.14 -9.70 -17.44
N SER A 149 -8.81 -9.66 -17.36
CA SER A 149 -7.97 -9.13 -18.44
C SER A 149 -8.07 -9.96 -19.73
N THR A 150 -8.05 -9.27 -20.87
CA THR A 150 -8.04 -9.81 -22.22
C THR A 150 -7.10 -8.98 -23.12
N PRO A 151 -6.79 -9.41 -24.35
CA PRO A 151 -6.06 -8.55 -25.29
C PRO A 151 -6.70 -7.18 -25.56
N PHE A 152 -8.01 -7.00 -25.33
CA PHE A 152 -8.71 -5.72 -25.55
C PHE A 152 -8.85 -4.88 -24.27
N TYR A 153 -8.61 -5.49 -23.12
CA TYR A 153 -8.81 -4.91 -21.79
C TYR A 153 -7.72 -5.42 -20.86
N VAL A 154 -6.76 -4.58 -20.49
CA VAL A 154 -5.68 -4.97 -19.57
C VAL A 154 -5.86 -4.20 -18.28
N ALA A 155 -5.96 -4.91 -17.16
CA ALA A 155 -5.97 -4.32 -15.83
C ALA A 155 -4.99 -5.06 -14.91
N PHE A 156 -4.31 -4.33 -14.04
CA PHE A 156 -3.44 -4.92 -13.04
C PHE A 156 -3.28 -4.01 -11.83
N VAL A 157 -3.01 -4.64 -10.69
CA VAL A 157 -2.53 -3.98 -9.48
C VAL A 157 -1.01 -3.92 -9.52
N VAL A 158 -0.45 -2.81 -9.06
CA VAL A 158 1.00 -2.66 -8.84
C VAL A 158 1.29 -2.81 -7.35
N GLU A 159 2.28 -3.64 -7.02
CA GLU A 159 2.69 -3.91 -5.65
C GLU A 159 4.20 -3.75 -5.49
N TYR A 160 4.63 -3.47 -4.26
CA TYR A 160 6.02 -3.45 -3.80
C TYR A 160 6.90 -2.35 -4.41
N GLU A 161 6.31 -1.19 -4.66
CA GLU A 161 6.99 0.05 -4.99
C GLU A 161 7.81 0.51 -3.79
N ASN A 162 9.13 0.34 -3.83
CA ASN A 162 10.00 0.88 -2.80
C ASN A 162 9.96 2.42 -2.82
N GLY A 163 10.47 3.04 -1.76
CA GLY A 163 10.47 4.49 -1.65
C GLY A 163 9.08 5.00 -1.27
N GLU A 164 8.44 5.78 -2.11
CA GLU A 164 7.25 6.54 -1.69
C GLU A 164 5.98 5.70 -1.63
N GLY A 165 5.93 4.58 -2.36
CA GLY A 165 4.83 3.62 -2.33
C GLY A 165 3.56 4.07 -3.07
N ASP A 166 3.52 5.27 -3.66
CA ASP A 166 2.41 5.77 -4.48
C ASP A 166 2.84 6.06 -5.93
N LEU A 167 1.85 6.01 -6.82
CA LEU A 167 2.04 6.24 -8.25
C LEU A 167 1.18 7.44 -8.71
N ALA A 168 1.80 8.35 -9.44
CA ALA A 168 1.09 9.43 -10.11
C ALA A 168 0.45 8.99 -11.43
N SER A 169 1.09 8.05 -12.13
CA SER A 169 0.61 7.55 -13.41
C SER A 169 1.28 6.23 -13.78
N VAL A 170 0.51 5.38 -14.45
CA VAL A 170 0.97 4.14 -15.07
C VAL A 170 0.68 4.19 -16.57
N GLU A 171 1.66 3.76 -17.36
CA GLU A 171 1.51 3.64 -18.80
C GLU A 171 1.99 2.27 -19.27
N ILE A 172 1.29 1.68 -20.22
CA ILE A 172 1.62 0.37 -20.81
C ILE A 172 1.99 0.54 -22.28
N GLN A 173 3.04 -0.13 -22.72
CA GLN A 173 3.46 -0.17 -24.13
C GLN A 173 3.44 -1.64 -24.62
N PRO A 174 2.59 -1.99 -25.60
CA PRO A 174 2.63 -3.29 -26.27
C PRO A 174 3.88 -3.45 -27.14
N ALA A 175 4.12 -4.67 -27.65
CA ALA A 175 5.28 -4.95 -28.49
C ALA A 175 5.40 -4.04 -29.73
N SER A 176 4.26 -3.60 -30.27
CA SER A 176 4.18 -2.63 -31.36
C SER A 176 3.37 -1.41 -30.93
N GLY A 177 4.00 -0.23 -30.92
CA GLY A 177 3.33 1.03 -30.61
C GLY A 177 4.05 1.86 -29.56
N GLY A 178 3.36 2.87 -29.06
CA GLY A 178 3.85 3.76 -27.99
C GLY A 178 3.25 3.43 -26.63
N PHE A 179 3.74 4.12 -25.60
CA PHE A 179 3.13 4.11 -24.28
C PHE A 179 1.71 4.69 -24.33
N MET A 180 0.78 3.97 -23.70
CA MET A 180 -0.61 4.37 -23.55
C MET A 180 -0.90 4.59 -22.06
N PRO A 181 -1.51 5.72 -21.68
CA PRO A 181 -1.88 5.97 -20.30
C PRO A 181 -2.97 5.00 -19.85
N MET A 182 -2.80 4.46 -18.65
CA MET A 182 -3.80 3.65 -17.98
C MET A 182 -4.67 4.53 -17.08
N GLN A 183 -5.94 4.17 -16.96
CA GLN A 183 -6.88 4.79 -16.05
C GLN A 183 -6.68 4.21 -14.65
N GLU A 184 -6.44 5.09 -13.68
CA GLU A 184 -6.47 4.75 -12.25
C GLU A 184 -7.89 4.38 -11.82
N MET A 185 -8.03 3.23 -11.18
CA MET A 185 -9.27 2.77 -10.54
C MET A 185 -9.16 2.93 -9.02
N ARG A 186 -10.30 2.80 -8.33
CA ARG A 186 -10.26 2.55 -6.88
C ARG A 186 -9.53 1.20 -6.68
N SER A 187 -8.79 1.06 -5.59
CA SER A 187 -8.04 -0.16 -5.23
C SER A 187 -6.63 -0.38 -5.81
N ALA A 188 -5.88 0.67 -6.15
CA ALA A 188 -4.53 0.55 -6.75
C ALA A 188 -4.47 -0.16 -8.12
N GLU A 189 -5.62 -0.48 -8.70
CA GLU A 189 -5.73 -1.08 -10.02
C GLU A 189 -5.62 -0.01 -11.12
N TRP A 190 -4.86 -0.32 -12.16
CA TRP A 190 -4.72 0.48 -13.37
C TRP A 190 -5.26 -0.30 -14.55
N LYS A 191 -6.14 0.32 -15.36
CA LYS A 191 -6.76 -0.35 -16.51
C LYS A 191 -6.59 0.38 -17.83
N LEU A 192 -6.61 -0.35 -18.92
CA LEU A 192 -6.65 0.15 -20.29
C LEU A 192 -7.67 -0.63 -21.11
N ASN A 193 -8.63 0.09 -21.70
CA ASN A 193 -9.43 -0.43 -22.81
C ASN A 193 -8.82 0.12 -24.11
N SER A 194 -8.18 -0.76 -24.87
CA SER A 194 -7.38 -0.38 -26.05
C SER A 194 -8.19 -0.24 -27.34
N GLY A 195 -9.45 -0.69 -27.35
CA GLY A 195 -10.31 -0.74 -28.54
C GLY A 195 -9.83 -1.69 -29.66
N SER A 196 -8.65 -2.31 -29.50
CA SER A 196 -7.99 -3.21 -30.44
C SER A 196 -7.11 -4.19 -29.66
N PRO A 197 -6.87 -5.41 -30.16
CA PRO A 197 -6.13 -6.41 -29.40
C PRO A 197 -4.67 -5.99 -29.26
N LEU A 198 -4.18 -5.91 -28.03
CA LEU A 198 -2.79 -5.70 -27.72
C LEU A 198 -2.05 -7.02 -27.66
N SER A 199 -0.79 -7.01 -28.09
CA SER A 199 0.11 -8.15 -28.00
C SER A 199 1.35 -7.75 -27.19
N GLY A 200 1.72 -8.61 -26.25
CA GLY A 200 2.96 -8.47 -25.49
C GLY A 200 4.19 -8.87 -26.32
N PRO A 201 5.40 -8.77 -25.74
CA PRO A 201 5.64 -8.38 -24.36
C PRO A 201 5.29 -6.90 -24.11
N PHE A 202 4.81 -6.60 -22.90
CA PHE A 202 4.48 -5.24 -22.49
C PHE A 202 5.59 -4.63 -21.65
N ASN A 203 5.95 -3.39 -21.99
CA ASN A 203 6.69 -2.52 -21.07
C ASN A 203 5.68 -1.78 -20.19
N VAL A 204 6.02 -1.57 -18.92
CA VAL A 204 5.21 -0.75 -18.01
C VAL A 204 6.06 0.39 -17.48
N ARG A 205 5.60 1.63 -17.67
CA ARG A 205 6.23 2.85 -17.16
C ARG A 205 5.46 3.34 -15.96
N LEU A 206 6.18 3.54 -14.86
CA LEU A 206 5.65 3.98 -13.58
C LEU A 206 6.26 5.33 -13.23
N THR A 207 5.44 6.26 -12.77
CA THR A 207 5.87 7.56 -12.26
C THR A 207 5.45 7.67 -10.80
N SER A 208 6.39 7.91 -9.86
CA SER A 208 6.01 8.01 -8.45
C SER A 208 5.19 9.27 -8.17
N GLY A 209 4.35 9.19 -7.14
CA GLY A 209 3.45 10.25 -6.72
C GLY A 209 4.17 11.53 -6.31
N GLU A 210 5.19 11.40 -5.47
CA GLU A 210 5.83 12.53 -4.79
C GLU A 210 7.10 13.02 -5.50
N SER A 211 8.12 12.18 -5.71
CA SER A 211 9.37 12.57 -6.38
C SER A 211 9.25 12.78 -7.89
N ARG A 212 8.18 12.29 -8.51
CA ARG A 212 8.01 12.25 -9.98
C ARG A 212 9.08 11.42 -10.70
N LYS A 213 9.85 10.61 -9.97
CA LYS A 213 10.82 9.68 -10.57
C LYS A 213 10.09 8.71 -11.49
N VAL A 214 10.73 8.36 -12.60
CA VAL A 214 10.19 7.44 -13.61
C VAL A 214 11.03 6.18 -13.66
N VAL A 215 10.38 5.03 -13.65
CA VAL A 215 11.00 3.73 -13.91
C VAL A 215 10.24 3.01 -15.02
N VAL A 216 10.95 2.21 -15.83
CA VAL A 216 10.34 1.41 -16.89
C VAL A 216 10.70 -0.05 -16.67
N ALA A 217 9.68 -0.87 -16.43
CA ALA A 217 9.78 -2.32 -16.39
C ALA A 217 9.67 -2.85 -17.82
N GLN A 218 10.82 -3.16 -18.43
CA GLN A 218 10.92 -3.63 -19.81
C GLN A 218 10.45 -5.09 -19.92
N ALA A 219 9.61 -5.38 -20.91
CA ALA A 219 9.07 -6.70 -21.24
C ALA A 219 8.58 -7.48 -20.02
N VAL A 220 8.00 -6.79 -19.04
CA VAL A 220 7.69 -7.36 -17.73
C VAL A 220 6.50 -8.31 -17.77
N ILE A 221 5.49 -7.99 -18.57
CA ILE A 221 4.37 -8.90 -18.86
C ILE A 221 4.67 -9.54 -20.22
N PRO A 222 4.91 -10.86 -20.30
CA PRO A 222 5.37 -11.53 -21.51
C PRO A 222 4.26 -11.63 -22.58
N ALA A 223 4.59 -12.10 -23.79
CA ALA A 223 3.62 -12.25 -24.87
C ALA A 223 2.53 -13.30 -24.58
N ASP A 224 2.89 -14.36 -23.84
CA ASP A 224 2.03 -15.48 -23.43
C ASP A 224 1.42 -15.29 -22.04
N TRP A 225 1.28 -14.03 -21.61
CA TRP A 225 0.67 -13.68 -20.33
C TRP A 225 -0.72 -14.28 -20.17
N LYS A 226 -1.11 -14.49 -18.91
CA LYS A 226 -2.42 -15.02 -18.53
C LYS A 226 -3.05 -14.10 -17.49
N PRO A 227 -4.39 -13.97 -17.50
CA PRO A 227 -5.11 -13.34 -16.41
C PRO A 227 -4.83 -14.04 -15.08
N ASP A 228 -4.98 -13.30 -13.98
CA ASP A 228 -4.73 -13.78 -12.62
C ASP A 228 -3.31 -14.32 -12.40
N GLN A 229 -2.32 -13.71 -13.06
CA GLN A 229 -0.90 -14.03 -12.87
C GLN A 229 -0.13 -12.80 -12.39
N ILE A 230 0.92 -13.08 -11.62
CA ILE A 230 1.82 -12.06 -11.10
C ILE A 230 3.12 -12.06 -11.92
N TYR A 231 3.45 -10.90 -12.48
CA TYR A 231 4.70 -10.68 -13.20
C TYR A 231 5.60 -9.74 -12.42
N ARG A 232 6.88 -10.09 -12.26
CA ARG A 232 7.83 -9.30 -11.46
C ARG A 232 8.86 -8.63 -12.35
N SER A 233 9.10 -7.35 -12.08
CA SER A 233 10.13 -6.59 -12.78
C SER A 233 11.54 -6.90 -12.23
N ILE A 234 12.56 -6.30 -12.86
CA ILE A 234 13.93 -6.25 -12.34
C ILE A 234 14.30 -4.86 -11.79
N VAL A 235 13.39 -3.89 -11.92
CA VAL A 235 13.57 -2.50 -11.50
C VAL A 235 12.83 -2.24 -10.19
N ASN A 236 13.23 -1.17 -9.49
CA ASN A 236 12.45 -0.58 -8.42
C ASN A 236 12.81 0.93 -8.32
N PHE A 237 12.06 1.68 -7.53
CA PHE A 237 12.39 3.08 -7.21
C PHE A 237 13.57 3.18 -6.25
#